data_AF-A0A432SUR5-F1
#
_entry.id   AF-A0A432SUR5-F1
#
_cell.length_a   1.000
_cell.length_b   1.000
_cell.length_c   1.000
_cell.angle_alpha   90.00
_cell.angle_beta   90.00
_cell.angle_gamma   90.00
#
_symmetry.space_group_name_H-M   'P 1'
#
loop_
_entity.id
_entity.type
_entity.pdbx_description
1 polymer ?
#
loop_
_entity_poly.entity_id
_entity_poly.type
_entity_poly.pdbx_seq_one_letter_code
_entity_poly.pdbx_strand_id
1 'polypeptide(L)'
;MLRFVLLSLASLFFISCSQDRIILNTIGKKPPKELNIKTISKVTIPVKEDGYKNFSTMVISSQKQFNTFISEVKSQKGWNKKDNFVDSLKSQQIDFFKQNLLLYRITKASNSDVLLVDTPKGDKKNITIKIGIDSKKTEKSEIAYYAIAYRVSKSVSKITFKNGIQEDVIKNSSSESKSNIPESCLEWFDGCNSCARVGTDNIPSCTEISCDTYKAFKCTKWKESPTQQKPVDEPSHHDIELDSLPRSPQLSNE
;
A
#
# COMPACT_ATOMS: atom_id res chain seq x y z
N MET A 1 83.90 20.50 12.31
CA MET A 1 84.36 19.57 11.25
C MET A 1 83.18 18.66 10.93
N LEU A 2 82.52 18.85 9.79
CA LEU A 2 82.69 18.08 8.54
C LEU A 2 81.62 16.97 8.46
N ARG A 3 80.43 17.28 7.92
CA ARG A 3 79.92 16.96 6.56
C ARG A 3 79.74 15.46 6.28
N PHE A 4 78.50 15.07 5.93
CA PHE A 4 78.03 14.08 4.92
C PHE A 4 76.55 13.78 5.26
N VAL A 5 75.55 14.52 4.77
CA VAL A 5 74.95 14.45 3.42
C VAL A 5 74.90 13.03 2.86
N LEU A 6 73.77 12.34 3.07
CA LEU A 6 73.29 11.30 2.16
C LEU A 6 71.78 11.49 1.94
N LEU A 7 71.46 12.14 0.83
CA LEU A 7 70.12 12.12 0.23
C LEU A 7 69.88 10.72 -0.33
N SER A 8 68.92 9.98 0.22
CA SER A 8 68.32 8.85 -0.48
C SER A 8 67.07 9.33 -1.21
N LEU A 9 67.26 9.67 -2.48
CA LEU A 9 66.22 9.74 -3.50
C LEU A 9 65.55 8.36 -3.59
N ALA A 10 64.39 8.19 -2.95
CA ALA A 10 63.53 7.04 -3.19
C ALA A 10 62.49 7.46 -4.24
N SER A 11 62.73 7.01 -5.47
CA SER A 11 61.96 7.28 -6.67
C SER A 11 60.48 6.92 -6.52
N LEU A 12 59.64 7.91 -6.81
CA LEU A 12 58.20 7.80 -6.98
C LEU A 12 57.88 6.92 -8.21
N PHE A 13 57.64 5.63 -8.00
CA PHE A 13 56.96 4.80 -9.00
C PHE A 13 55.44 4.97 -8.83
N PHE A 14 54.89 6.05 -9.37
CA PHE A 14 53.47 6.11 -9.67
C PHE A 14 53.20 5.21 -10.88
N ILE A 15 52.89 3.94 -10.62
CA ILE A 15 52.24 3.09 -11.63
C ILE A 15 50.84 3.65 -11.80
N SER A 16 50.69 4.56 -12.77
CA SER A 16 49.40 5.02 -13.26
C SER A 16 48.72 3.82 -13.91
N CYS A 17 47.88 3.10 -13.16
CA CYS A 17 46.88 2.23 -13.77
C CYS A 17 45.96 3.12 -14.61
N SER A 18 46.25 3.21 -15.92
CA SER A 18 45.29 3.64 -16.93
C SER A 18 44.13 2.65 -16.86
N GLN A 19 43.12 2.97 -16.05
CA GLN A 19 41.83 2.33 -16.17
C GLN A 19 41.28 2.80 -17.50
N ASP A 20 41.41 1.96 -18.53
CA ASP A 20 40.63 2.06 -19.75
C ASP A 20 39.16 2.09 -19.33
N ARG A 21 38.63 3.30 -19.19
CA ARG A 21 37.20 3.51 -19.05
C ARG A 21 36.62 3.13 -20.39
N ILE A 22 36.19 1.88 -20.50
CA ILE A 22 35.23 1.45 -21.52
C ILE A 22 34.01 2.35 -21.33
N ILE A 23 33.96 3.46 -22.06
CA ILE A 23 32.77 4.30 -22.18
C ILE A 23 31.81 3.47 -23.02
N LEU A 24 31.04 2.63 -22.33
CA LEU A 24 29.82 2.05 -22.87
C LEU A 24 28.88 3.21 -23.20
N ASN A 25 28.98 3.70 -24.44
CA ASN A 25 27.99 4.57 -25.06
C ASN A 25 26.64 3.86 -25.00
N THR A 26 25.91 4.08 -23.91
CA THR A 26 24.52 3.67 -23.77
C THR A 26 23.71 4.66 -24.58
N ILE A 27 23.63 4.38 -25.88
CA ILE A 27 22.88 5.15 -26.87
C ILE A 27 21.43 5.31 -26.36
N GLY A 28 21.07 6.55 -26.01
CA GLY A 28 19.69 7.06 -26.05
C GLY A 28 18.71 6.66 -24.95
N LYS A 29 19.08 5.93 -23.89
CA LYS A 29 18.10 5.64 -22.81
C LYS A 29 17.86 6.88 -21.96
N LYS A 30 16.74 7.58 -22.22
CA LYS A 30 16.23 8.69 -21.41
C LYS A 30 16.29 8.29 -19.92
N PRO A 31 16.85 9.14 -19.03
CA PRO A 31 16.96 8.80 -17.62
C PRO A 31 15.57 8.44 -17.07
N PRO A 32 15.45 7.36 -16.29
CA PRO A 32 14.17 6.94 -15.74
C PRO A 32 13.58 8.09 -14.93
N LYS A 33 12.32 8.42 -15.22
CA LYS A 33 11.59 9.51 -14.57
C LYS A 33 11.52 9.26 -13.06
N GLU A 34 12.03 10.19 -12.29
CA GLU A 34 11.92 10.15 -10.83
C GLU A 34 10.44 10.26 -10.41
N LEU A 35 10.05 9.45 -9.43
CA LEU A 35 8.66 9.40 -8.97
C LEU A 35 8.35 10.57 -8.04
N ASN A 36 7.13 11.09 -8.14
CA ASN A 36 6.66 12.13 -7.23
C ASN A 36 6.54 11.56 -5.80
N ILE A 37 6.97 12.33 -4.79
CA ILE A 37 6.91 11.94 -3.37
C ILE A 37 5.48 11.61 -2.89
N LYS A 38 4.45 12.13 -3.57
CA LYS A 38 3.04 11.79 -3.33
C LYS A 38 2.69 10.36 -3.75
N THR A 39 3.42 9.80 -4.71
CA THR A 39 3.22 8.43 -5.20
C THR A 39 3.83 7.40 -4.26
N ILE A 40 5.04 7.64 -3.81
CA ILE A 40 5.74 6.78 -2.84
C ILE A 40 6.70 7.63 -2.00
N SER A 41 6.74 7.38 -0.70
CA SER A 41 7.73 8.00 0.18
C SER A 41 8.26 7.00 1.20
N LYS A 42 9.57 7.04 1.45
CA LYS A 42 10.24 6.18 2.43
C LYS A 42 9.84 6.60 3.84
N VAL A 43 9.57 5.62 4.69
CA VAL A 43 9.36 5.78 6.12
C VAL A 43 10.65 5.38 6.83
N THR A 44 11.17 6.26 7.68
CA THR A 44 12.36 5.98 8.47
C THR A 44 12.01 4.97 9.55
N ILE A 45 12.66 3.81 9.55
CA ILE A 45 12.60 2.79 10.61
C ILE A 45 14.02 2.26 10.86
N PRO A 46 14.30 1.60 11.99
CA PRO A 46 15.55 0.87 12.17
C PRO A 46 15.77 -0.12 11.02
N VAL A 47 16.91 -0.05 10.33
CA VAL A 47 17.12 -0.87 9.11
C VAL A 47 17.30 -2.36 9.45
N LYS A 48 17.91 -2.67 10.60
CA LYS A 48 18.17 -4.02 11.12
C LYS A 48 17.55 -4.16 12.52
N GLU A 49 16.79 -5.23 12.74
CA GLU A 49 16.09 -5.50 14.01
C GLU A 49 15.71 -6.98 14.12
N ASP A 50 15.93 -7.60 15.28
CA ASP A 50 15.63 -9.03 15.50
C ASP A 50 14.13 -9.31 15.49
N GLY A 51 13.34 -8.34 15.91
CA GLY A 51 11.88 -8.39 15.89
C GLY A 51 11.27 -8.56 14.50
N TYR A 52 11.99 -8.18 13.44
CA TYR A 52 11.51 -8.34 12.05
C TYR A 52 11.32 -9.80 11.64
N LYS A 53 11.87 -10.76 12.39
CA LYS A 53 11.57 -12.19 12.19
C LYS A 53 10.10 -12.55 12.44
N ASN A 54 9.37 -11.74 13.20
CA ASN A 54 8.00 -12.02 13.65
C ASN A 54 6.92 -11.61 12.64
N PHE A 55 7.28 -11.05 11.49
CA PHE A 55 6.34 -10.77 10.41
C PHE A 55 6.95 -11.12 9.05
N SER A 56 6.11 -11.16 8.02
CA SER A 56 6.52 -11.26 6.62
C SER A 56 6.28 -9.94 5.90
N THR A 57 6.80 -9.79 4.69
CA THR A 57 6.49 -8.63 3.84
C THR A 57 4.97 -8.45 3.73
N MET A 58 4.48 -7.25 4.04
CA MET A 58 3.04 -6.98 4.13
C MET A 58 2.66 -5.57 3.70
N VAL A 59 1.40 -5.41 3.30
CA VAL A 59 0.76 -4.13 2.99
C VAL A 59 -0.37 -3.90 3.99
N ILE A 60 -0.24 -2.84 4.78
CA ILE A 60 -1.25 -2.37 5.71
C ILE A 60 -2.08 -1.31 4.99
N SER A 61 -3.37 -1.57 4.77
CA SER A 61 -4.24 -0.76 3.90
C SER A 61 -5.32 0.01 4.64
N SER A 62 -5.37 -0.09 5.97
CA SER A 62 -6.33 0.58 6.84
C SER A 62 -5.76 0.94 8.20
N GLN A 63 -6.36 1.94 8.85
CA GLN A 63 -6.02 2.33 10.22
C GLN A 63 -6.23 1.19 11.23
N LYS A 64 -7.28 0.36 11.04
CA LYS A 64 -7.55 -0.81 11.87
C LYS A 64 -6.40 -1.81 11.81
N GLN A 65 -5.99 -2.21 10.59
CA GLN A 65 -4.85 -3.12 10.41
C GLN A 65 -3.56 -2.53 10.99
N PHE A 66 -3.34 -1.23 10.83
CA PHE A 66 -2.19 -0.55 11.42
C PHE A 66 -2.21 -0.65 12.95
N ASN A 67 -3.33 -0.32 13.59
CA ASN A 67 -3.47 -0.38 15.04
C ASN A 67 -3.29 -1.82 15.56
N THR A 68 -3.85 -2.81 14.88
CA THR A 68 -3.66 -4.24 15.20
C THR A 68 -2.18 -4.62 15.11
N PHE A 69 -1.52 -4.31 14.00
CA PHE A 69 -0.09 -4.59 13.81
C PHE A 69 0.77 -3.94 14.91
N ILE A 70 0.52 -2.67 15.24
CA ILE A 70 1.26 -1.98 16.31
C ILE A 70 1.03 -2.63 17.67
N SER A 71 -0.21 -3.08 17.96
CA SER A 71 -0.53 -3.78 19.20
C SER A 71 0.21 -5.12 19.31
N GLU A 72 0.23 -5.90 18.22
CA GLU A 72 0.97 -7.15 18.12
C GLU A 72 2.47 -6.94 18.31
N VAL A 73 3.06 -5.95 17.64
CA VAL A 73 4.49 -5.64 17.80
C VAL A 73 4.81 -5.26 19.25
N LYS A 74 3.97 -4.48 19.92
CA LYS A 74 4.19 -4.08 21.31
C LYS A 74 4.23 -5.26 22.27
N SER A 75 3.41 -6.29 22.04
CA SER A 75 3.35 -7.50 22.89
C SER A 75 4.53 -8.45 22.66
N GLN A 76 5.24 -8.33 21.53
CA GLN A 76 6.40 -9.17 21.22
C GLN A 76 7.62 -8.86 22.11
N LYS A 77 8.42 -9.91 22.35
CA LYS A 77 9.70 -9.89 23.06
C LYS A 77 10.88 -10.06 22.09
N GLY A 78 12.10 -9.77 22.53
CA GLY A 78 13.33 -10.01 21.75
C GLY A 78 13.57 -9.01 20.62
N TRP A 79 13.15 -7.75 20.83
CA TRP A 79 13.46 -6.62 19.97
C TRP A 79 14.56 -5.78 20.63
N ASN A 80 15.50 -5.27 19.84
CA ASN A 80 16.56 -4.37 20.29
C ASN A 80 16.13 -2.90 20.30
N LYS A 81 15.31 -2.48 19.32
CA LYS A 81 14.86 -1.09 19.08
C LYS A 81 13.34 -1.01 18.85
N LYS A 82 12.56 -1.77 19.64
CA LYS A 82 11.10 -1.87 19.51
C LYS A 82 10.40 -0.51 19.52
N ASP A 83 10.69 0.31 20.53
CA ASP A 83 10.01 1.58 20.72
C ASP A 83 10.35 2.54 19.57
N ASN A 84 11.62 2.61 19.16
CA ASN A 84 12.03 3.37 17.97
C ASN A 84 11.28 2.93 16.71
N PHE A 85 11.07 1.63 16.50
CA PHE A 85 10.29 1.13 15.37
C PHE A 85 8.81 1.54 15.46
N VAL A 86 8.18 1.34 16.62
CA VAL A 86 6.77 1.69 16.84
C VAL A 86 6.54 3.20 16.71
N ASP A 87 7.39 4.02 17.30
CA ASP A 87 7.27 5.48 17.28
C ASP A 87 7.55 6.04 15.88
N SER A 88 8.52 5.46 15.17
CA SER A 88 8.77 5.77 13.77
C SER A 88 7.54 5.55 12.89
N LEU A 89 6.81 4.45 13.11
CA LEU A 89 5.58 4.18 12.36
C LEU A 89 4.43 5.08 12.78
N LYS A 90 4.22 5.28 14.09
CA LYS A 90 3.12 6.11 14.62
C LYS A 90 3.25 7.59 14.29
N SER A 91 4.48 8.10 14.20
CA SER A 91 4.73 9.48 13.79
C SER A 91 4.41 9.73 12.31
N GLN A 92 4.20 8.68 11.52
CA GLN A 92 3.72 8.85 10.15
C GLN A 92 2.24 9.19 10.16
N GLN A 93 1.90 10.40 9.73
CA GLN A 93 0.52 10.77 9.39
C GLN A 93 0.15 10.10 8.06
N ILE A 94 -0.32 8.84 8.12
CA ILE A 94 -0.72 8.07 6.94
C ILE A 94 -2.23 8.23 6.75
N ASP A 95 -2.62 8.86 5.64
CA ASP A 95 -4.01 8.86 5.19
C ASP A 95 -4.28 7.52 4.48
N PHE A 96 -4.85 6.56 5.23
CA PHE A 96 -5.16 5.23 4.70
C PHE A 96 -6.30 5.21 3.66
N PHE A 97 -6.97 6.33 3.37
CA PHE A 97 -7.86 6.42 2.21
C PHE A 97 -7.08 6.64 0.93
N LYS A 98 -5.96 7.38 1.01
CA LYS A 98 -5.12 7.72 -0.16
C LYS A 98 -3.90 6.81 -0.30
N GLN A 99 -3.42 6.24 0.81
CA GLN A 99 -2.15 5.54 0.88
C GLN A 99 -2.28 4.19 1.60
N ASN A 100 -1.31 3.31 1.35
CA ASN A 100 -1.04 2.12 2.15
C ASN A 100 0.34 2.27 2.81
N LEU A 101 0.58 1.52 3.88
CA LEU A 101 1.91 1.32 4.45
C LEU A 101 2.44 -0.05 3.99
N LEU A 102 3.57 -0.05 3.28
CA LEU A 102 4.28 -1.24 2.86
C LEU A 102 5.46 -1.49 3.81
N LEU A 103 5.52 -2.68 4.40
CA LEU A 103 6.67 -3.17 5.15
C LEU A 103 7.30 -4.31 4.35
N TYR A 104 8.52 -4.11 3.85
CA TYR A 104 9.25 -5.13 3.08
C TYR A 104 10.38 -5.68 3.93
N ARG A 105 10.29 -6.98 4.26
CA ARG A 105 11.25 -7.70 5.10
C ARG A 105 12.27 -8.44 4.24
N ILE A 106 13.53 -8.42 4.67
CA ILE A 106 14.65 -9.12 4.06
C ILE A 106 15.32 -9.98 5.14
N THR A 107 15.52 -11.27 4.86
CA THR A 107 16.26 -12.19 5.74
C THR A 107 17.57 -12.59 5.07
N LYS A 108 18.69 -12.41 5.76
CA LYS A 108 20.03 -12.74 5.23
C LYS A 108 20.96 -13.26 6.30
N ALA A 109 22.08 -13.84 5.90
CA ALA A 109 23.19 -14.06 6.81
C ALA A 109 23.69 -12.70 7.36
N SER A 110 24.02 -12.67 8.64
CA SER A 110 24.45 -11.55 9.45
C SER A 110 25.95 -11.36 9.22
N ASN A 111 26.27 -10.91 8.03
CA ASN A 111 27.58 -10.33 7.77
C ASN A 111 27.48 -8.84 8.15
N SER A 112 28.60 -8.12 8.16
CA SER A 112 28.60 -6.65 8.36
C SER A 112 28.05 -5.92 7.12
N ASP A 113 26.87 -6.35 6.66
CA ASP A 113 26.25 -5.90 5.43
C ASP A 113 25.61 -4.53 5.61
N VAL A 114 25.92 -3.61 4.69
CA VAL A 114 25.20 -2.35 4.57
C VAL A 114 24.11 -2.52 3.52
N LEU A 115 22.86 -2.31 3.93
CA LEU A 115 21.72 -2.31 3.01
C LEU A 115 21.65 -0.96 2.28
N LEU A 116 21.93 -0.98 0.98
CA LEU A 116 21.77 0.16 0.09
C LEU A 116 20.40 0.07 -0.58
N VAL A 117 19.62 1.14 -0.55
CA VAL A 117 18.28 1.16 -1.13
C VAL A 117 18.22 2.33 -2.09
N ASP A 118 18.06 2.04 -3.38
CA ASP A 118 17.95 3.05 -4.41
C ASP A 118 16.64 3.84 -4.26
N THR A 119 16.65 5.07 -4.76
CA THR A 119 15.42 5.85 -4.97
C THR A 119 14.42 5.05 -5.83
N PRO A 120 13.15 4.95 -5.42
CA PRO A 120 12.11 4.29 -6.21
C PRO A 120 12.01 4.87 -7.63
N LYS A 121 11.92 4.00 -8.63
CA LYS A 121 11.80 4.35 -10.07
C LYS A 121 10.56 3.70 -10.66
N GLY A 122 10.01 4.27 -11.73
CA GLY A 122 8.91 3.66 -12.47
C GLY A 122 7.85 4.66 -12.90
N ASP A 123 6.59 4.23 -12.89
CA ASP A 123 5.43 5.04 -13.25
C ASP A 123 4.40 5.11 -12.09
N LYS A 124 3.24 5.73 -12.34
CA LYS A 124 2.18 5.92 -11.33
C LYS A 124 1.53 4.62 -10.84
N LYS A 125 1.66 3.53 -11.60
CA LYS A 125 1.06 2.21 -11.37
C LYS A 125 2.10 1.16 -10.96
N ASN A 126 3.32 1.25 -11.50
CA ASN A 126 4.36 0.25 -11.34
C ASN A 126 5.64 0.89 -10.81
N ILE A 127 6.04 0.49 -9.60
CA ILE A 127 7.24 1.00 -8.95
C ILE A 127 8.27 -0.13 -8.87
N THR A 128 9.53 0.21 -9.10
CA THR A 128 10.69 -0.66 -8.88
C THR A 128 11.64 -0.01 -7.88
N ILE A 129 12.07 -0.78 -6.89
CA ILE A 129 13.05 -0.39 -5.88
C ILE A 129 14.21 -1.38 -5.97
N LYS A 130 15.41 -0.86 -6.23
CA LYS A 130 16.61 -1.69 -6.21
C LYS A 130 17.22 -1.70 -4.82
N ILE A 131 17.67 -2.87 -4.41
CA ILE A 131 18.31 -3.09 -3.12
C ILE A 131 19.72 -3.60 -3.42
N GLY A 132 20.71 -2.76 -3.13
CA GLY A 132 22.11 -3.14 -3.11
C GLY A 132 22.49 -3.68 -1.74
N ILE A 133 23.41 -4.62 -1.71
CA ILE A 133 24.01 -5.09 -0.46
C ILE A 133 25.51 -5.03 -0.66
N ASP A 134 26.15 -4.23 0.18
CA ASP A 134 27.60 -4.21 0.28
C ASP A 134 28.00 -5.25 1.34
N SER A 135 28.40 -6.44 0.88
CA SER A 135 28.83 -7.51 1.76
C SER A 135 30.36 -7.59 1.82
N LYS A 136 30.89 -7.48 3.04
CA LYS A 136 32.24 -7.91 3.33
C LYS A 136 32.19 -9.40 3.63
N LYS A 137 32.99 -10.20 2.92
CA LYS A 137 33.09 -11.65 3.17
C LYS A 137 33.56 -11.87 4.61
N THR A 138 32.65 -12.30 5.48
CA THR A 138 32.97 -12.74 6.84
C THR A 138 32.29 -14.09 7.07
N GLU A 139 33.00 -15.04 7.67
CA GLU A 139 32.58 -16.45 7.77
C GLU A 139 31.52 -16.73 8.86
N LYS A 140 30.94 -15.72 9.50
CA LYS A 140 29.94 -15.93 10.55
C LYS A 140 28.52 -16.03 9.97
N SER A 141 27.84 -17.12 10.30
CA SER A 141 26.53 -17.52 9.77
C SER A 141 25.36 -17.20 10.70
N GLU A 142 25.40 -16.09 11.44
CA GLU A 142 24.19 -15.65 12.15
C GLU A 142 23.14 -15.18 11.13
N ILE A 143 21.84 -15.16 11.45
CA ILE A 143 20.82 -14.62 10.55
C ILE A 143 20.48 -13.20 11.00
N ALA A 144 20.51 -12.24 10.07
CA ALA A 144 20.07 -10.87 10.27
C ALA A 144 18.73 -10.63 9.56
N TYR A 145 17.87 -9.86 10.23
CA TYR A 145 16.59 -9.43 9.69
C TYR A 145 16.61 -7.92 9.45
N TYR A 146 16.27 -7.54 8.22
CA TYR A 146 16.18 -6.16 7.80
C TYR A 146 14.75 -5.85 7.37
N ALA A 147 14.36 -4.60 7.50
CA ALA A 147 13.10 -4.12 6.93
C ALA A 147 13.24 -2.71 6.38
N ILE A 148 12.43 -2.42 5.37
CA ILE A 148 12.23 -1.08 4.83
C ILE A 148 10.74 -0.79 4.76
N ALA A 149 10.38 0.47 4.98
CA ALA A 149 9.00 0.91 5.04
C ALA A 149 8.72 2.03 4.03
N TYR A 150 7.54 2.00 3.42
CA TYR A 150 7.09 3.01 2.46
C TYR A 150 5.62 3.34 2.67
N ARG A 151 5.28 4.63 2.55
CA ARG A 151 3.91 5.05 2.23
C ARG A 151 3.75 4.99 0.73
N VAL A 152 2.72 4.31 0.26
CA VAL A 152 2.48 4.09 -1.18
C VAL A 152 1.07 4.53 -1.52
N SER A 153 0.92 5.41 -2.51
CA SER A 153 -0.39 5.82 -3.04
C SER A 153 -1.20 4.61 -3.49
N LYS A 154 -2.50 4.54 -3.17
CA LYS A 154 -3.39 3.46 -3.63
C LYS A 154 -3.54 3.41 -5.16
N SER A 155 -3.15 4.47 -5.88
CA SER A 155 -3.08 4.46 -7.35
C SER A 155 -1.98 3.54 -7.91
N VAL A 156 -0.96 3.26 -7.11
CA VAL A 156 0.10 2.30 -7.47
C VAL A 156 -0.51 0.91 -7.38
N SER A 157 -0.34 0.10 -8.42
CA SER A 157 -0.85 -1.27 -8.48
C SER A 157 0.15 -2.28 -7.96
N LYS A 158 1.43 -2.11 -8.29
CA LYS A 158 2.50 -3.05 -7.91
C LYS A 158 3.82 -2.37 -7.57
N ILE A 159 4.53 -2.94 -6.60
CA ILE A 159 5.89 -2.57 -6.22
C ILE A 159 6.77 -3.80 -6.42
N THR A 160 7.88 -3.60 -7.11
CA THR A 160 8.86 -4.64 -7.40
C THR A 160 10.16 -4.32 -6.66
N PHE A 161 10.62 -5.22 -5.79
CA PHE A 161 11.93 -5.13 -5.17
C PHE A 161 12.92 -6.00 -5.94
N LYS A 162 14.08 -5.44 -6.33
CA LYS A 162 15.13 -6.16 -7.05
C LYS A 162 16.43 -6.11 -6.25
N ASN A 163 16.98 -7.26 -5.88
CA ASN A 163 18.26 -7.33 -5.16
C ASN A 163 19.45 -7.81 -6.02
N GLY A 164 19.26 -7.85 -7.35
CA GLY A 164 20.24 -8.37 -8.31
C GLY A 164 20.16 -9.88 -8.53
N ILE A 165 19.59 -10.64 -7.58
CA ILE A 165 19.43 -12.10 -7.65
C ILE A 165 17.95 -12.49 -7.75
N GLN A 166 17.11 -11.81 -6.96
CA GLN A 166 15.69 -12.07 -6.81
C GLN A 166 14.87 -10.81 -7.08
N GLU A 167 13.66 -11.05 -7.57
CA GLU A 167 12.63 -10.05 -7.78
C GLU A 167 11.38 -10.41 -6.98
N ASP A 168 10.99 -9.55 -6.04
CA ASP A 168 9.76 -9.72 -5.27
C ASP A 168 8.71 -8.71 -5.76
N VAL A 169 7.60 -9.22 -6.28
CA VAL A 169 6.49 -8.40 -6.77
C VAL A 169 5.37 -8.36 -5.74
N ILE A 170 5.16 -7.19 -5.14
CA ILE A 170 4.16 -6.93 -4.12
C ILE A 170 2.99 -6.17 -4.75
N LYS A 171 1.78 -6.71 -4.65
CA LYS A 171 0.56 -5.99 -5.01
C LYS A 171 0.27 -4.93 -3.95
N ASN A 172 0.06 -3.67 -4.39
CA ASN A 172 -0.33 -2.57 -3.51
C ASN A 172 -1.85 -2.48 -3.30
N SER A 173 -2.52 -3.61 -3.47
CA SER A 173 -3.86 -3.83 -2.99
C SER A 173 -3.73 -4.93 -1.96
N SER A 174 -4.12 -4.70 -0.71
CA SER A 174 -4.40 -5.84 0.15
C SER A 174 -5.42 -6.67 -0.63
N SER A 175 -5.10 -7.91 -0.99
CA SER A 175 -6.03 -8.82 -1.66
C SER A 175 -7.32 -9.05 -0.85
N GLU A 176 -7.40 -8.46 0.36
CA GLU A 176 -8.56 -8.40 1.25
C GLU A 176 -9.37 -7.08 1.16
N SER A 177 -9.06 -6.16 0.25
CA SER A 177 -9.91 -4.98 -0.01
C SER A 177 -10.84 -5.19 -1.21
N LYS A 178 -11.36 -6.41 -1.39
CA LYS A 178 -12.76 -6.49 -1.80
C LYS A 178 -13.49 -5.86 -0.63
N SER A 179 -13.95 -4.63 -0.80
CA SER A 179 -14.57 -3.83 0.25
C SER A 179 -15.35 -4.74 1.20
N ASN A 180 -14.91 -4.86 2.46
CA ASN A 180 -15.63 -5.66 3.46
C ASN A 180 -17.04 -5.10 3.74
N ILE A 181 -17.42 -4.04 3.04
CA ILE A 181 -18.78 -3.52 2.92
C ILE A 181 -19.49 -4.41 1.89
N PRO A 182 -20.43 -5.27 2.33
CA PRO A 182 -21.24 -6.04 1.40
C PRO A 182 -21.90 -5.11 0.37
N GLU A 183 -22.09 -5.58 -0.86
CA GLU A 183 -22.80 -4.79 -1.88
C GLU A 183 -24.22 -4.42 -1.44
N SER A 184 -24.83 -5.26 -0.61
CA SER A 184 -26.13 -5.01 0.02
C SER A 184 -26.07 -4.00 1.17
N CYS A 185 -24.91 -3.52 1.61
CA CYS A 185 -24.83 -2.50 2.65
C CYS A 185 -24.81 -1.09 2.02
N LEU A 186 -25.88 -0.32 2.26
CA LEU A 186 -26.09 1.01 1.70
C LEU A 186 -25.50 2.11 2.59
N GLU A 187 -25.58 1.92 3.90
CA GLU A 187 -25.00 2.82 4.91
C GLU A 187 -24.27 1.98 5.96
N TRP A 188 -23.09 2.41 6.39
CA TRP A 188 -22.28 1.71 7.38
C TRP A 188 -21.50 2.68 8.25
N PHE A 189 -21.01 2.15 9.36
CA PHE A 189 -20.01 2.79 10.19
C PHE A 189 -18.68 2.06 10.00
N ASP A 190 -17.63 2.76 9.56
CA ASP A 190 -16.31 2.16 9.27
C ASP A 190 -15.45 1.97 10.53
N GLY A 191 -15.94 2.42 11.69
CA GLY A 191 -15.23 2.44 12.95
C GLY A 191 -14.98 3.85 13.49
N CYS A 192 -15.03 4.87 12.63
CA CYS A 192 -14.97 6.28 13.04
C CYS A 192 -16.02 7.14 12.31
N ASN A 193 -16.27 6.83 11.04
CA ASN A 193 -17.08 7.64 10.15
C ASN A 193 -18.40 6.94 9.83
N SER A 194 -19.46 7.74 9.72
CA SER A 194 -20.72 7.31 9.12
C SER A 194 -20.60 7.45 7.61
N CYS A 195 -20.85 6.36 6.90
CA CYS A 195 -20.65 6.26 5.47
C CYS A 195 -21.94 5.80 4.78
N ALA A 196 -22.08 6.20 3.52
CA ALA A 196 -23.19 5.82 2.65
C ALA A 196 -22.72 5.66 1.21
N ARG A 197 -23.44 4.86 0.43
CA ARG A 197 -23.35 4.90 -1.03
C ARG A 197 -24.16 6.10 -1.54
N VAL A 198 -23.53 6.95 -2.33
CA VAL A 198 -24.16 8.15 -2.91
C VAL A 198 -24.21 8.08 -4.43
N GLY A 199 -25.28 8.63 -5.00
CA GLY A 199 -25.51 8.67 -6.45
C GLY A 199 -25.90 7.33 -7.08
N THR A 200 -26.16 7.35 -8.39
CA THR A 200 -26.48 6.16 -9.20
C THR A 200 -25.34 5.15 -9.24
N ASP A 201 -24.11 5.65 -9.10
CA ASP A 201 -22.89 4.86 -9.25
C ASP A 201 -22.47 4.19 -7.93
N ASN A 202 -23.25 4.36 -6.86
CA ASN A 202 -23.04 3.73 -5.56
C ASN A 202 -21.63 3.99 -4.97
N ILE A 203 -21.09 5.19 -5.21
CA ILE A 203 -19.76 5.58 -4.75
C ILE A 203 -19.82 5.75 -3.22
N PRO A 204 -18.93 5.10 -2.45
CA PRO A 204 -18.89 5.27 -1.01
C PRO A 204 -18.44 6.69 -0.63
N SER A 205 -19.17 7.32 0.27
CA SER A 205 -18.86 8.63 0.89
C SER A 205 -19.01 8.52 2.40
N CYS A 206 -18.17 9.22 3.16
CA CYS A 206 -18.10 9.13 4.62
C CYS A 206 -18.03 10.51 5.26
N THR A 207 -18.54 10.65 6.50
CA THR A 207 -18.27 11.81 7.34
C THR A 207 -16.77 11.83 7.65
N GLU A 208 -15.96 12.73 7.12
CA GLU A 208 -14.49 12.72 7.30
C GLU A 208 -14.06 13.23 8.70
N ILE A 209 -14.51 12.55 9.75
CA ILE A 209 -14.24 12.96 11.14
C ILE A 209 -13.03 12.20 11.70
N SER A 210 -12.39 12.80 12.71
CA SER A 210 -11.32 12.16 13.48
C SER A 210 -11.89 11.59 14.78
N CYS A 211 -11.41 10.41 15.19
CA CYS A 211 -11.85 9.76 16.42
C CYS A 211 -10.64 9.39 17.28
N ASP A 212 -10.74 9.65 18.58
CA ASP A 212 -9.72 9.23 19.55
C ASP A 212 -9.65 7.71 19.70
N THR A 213 -10.77 7.01 19.46
CA THR A 213 -10.86 5.56 19.52
C THR A 213 -11.76 5.04 18.40
N TYR A 214 -11.29 4.02 17.69
CA TYR A 214 -12.04 3.37 16.60
C TYR A 214 -12.89 2.23 17.15
N LYS A 215 -14.13 2.12 16.67
CA LYS A 215 -15.04 0.99 16.98
C LYS A 215 -15.04 -0.04 15.85
N ALA A 216 -15.76 -1.14 16.07
CA ALA A 216 -15.96 -2.17 15.05
C ALA A 216 -16.83 -1.64 13.89
N PHE A 217 -16.56 -2.15 12.69
CA PHE A 217 -17.41 -1.95 11.52
C PHE A 217 -18.82 -2.47 11.77
N LYS A 218 -19.83 -1.76 11.28
CA LYS A 218 -21.21 -2.25 11.22
C LYS A 218 -21.96 -1.66 10.04
N CYS A 219 -22.77 -2.48 9.36
CA CYS A 219 -23.75 -1.96 8.43
C CYS A 219 -24.91 -1.33 9.23
N THR A 220 -25.30 -0.11 8.90
CA THR A 220 -26.43 0.59 9.53
C THR A 220 -27.69 0.53 8.67
N LYS A 221 -27.55 0.33 7.36
CA LYS A 221 -28.68 0.16 6.45
C LYS A 221 -28.37 -0.83 5.34
N TRP A 222 -29.22 -1.82 5.19
CA TRP A 222 -29.15 -2.81 4.13
C TRP A 222 -30.06 -2.42 2.97
N LYS A 223 -29.68 -2.82 1.76
CA LYS A 223 -30.53 -2.81 0.58
C LYS A 223 -31.68 -3.77 0.84
N GLU A 224 -32.90 -3.29 0.63
CA GLU A 224 -34.09 -4.11 0.75
C GLU A 224 -33.97 -5.30 -0.21
N SER A 225 -34.17 -6.51 0.34
CA SER A 225 -34.24 -7.72 -0.48
C SER A 225 -35.51 -7.64 -1.35
N PRO A 226 -35.47 -8.05 -2.63
CA PRO A 226 -36.64 -8.04 -3.52
C PRO A 226 -37.81 -8.98 -3.16
N THR A 227 -37.99 -9.34 -1.89
CA THR A 227 -38.95 -10.35 -1.42
C THR A 227 -39.83 -9.69 -0.36
N GLN A 228 -41.13 -9.46 -0.49
CA GLN A 228 -42.14 -9.94 -1.43
C GLN A 228 -43.02 -8.72 -1.78
N GLN A 229 -43.18 -8.40 -3.06
CA GLN A 229 -44.44 -7.75 -3.46
C GLN A 229 -45.53 -8.74 -3.05
N LYS A 230 -46.22 -8.42 -1.94
CA LYS A 230 -47.46 -9.07 -1.56
C LYS A 230 -48.29 -9.11 -2.86
N PRO A 231 -48.80 -10.28 -3.28
CA PRO A 231 -49.66 -10.37 -4.46
C PRO A 231 -50.64 -9.21 -4.40
N VAL A 232 -50.58 -8.33 -5.40
CA VAL A 232 -51.57 -7.26 -5.52
C VAL A 232 -52.90 -8.00 -5.57
N ASP A 233 -53.71 -7.83 -4.52
CA ASP A 233 -55.00 -8.49 -4.39
C ASP A 233 -55.72 -8.34 -5.74
N GLU A 234 -55.90 -9.49 -6.40
CA GLU A 234 -56.60 -9.62 -7.65
C GLU A 234 -57.99 -8.98 -7.45
N PRO A 235 -58.40 -8.00 -8.26
CA PRO A 235 -59.68 -7.35 -8.09
C PRO A 235 -60.77 -8.42 -8.20
N SER A 236 -61.49 -8.64 -7.09
CA SER A 236 -62.67 -9.50 -7.11
C SER A 236 -63.60 -9.00 -8.19
N HIS A 237 -63.84 -9.87 -9.17
CA HIS A 237 -64.79 -9.74 -10.25
C HIS A 237 -66.14 -9.32 -9.66
N HIS A 238 -66.42 -8.01 -9.68
CA HIS A 238 -67.75 -7.50 -9.37
C HIS A 238 -68.58 -7.69 -10.64
N ASP A 239 -69.68 -8.43 -10.48
CA ASP A 239 -70.65 -8.72 -11.52
C ASP A 239 -71.09 -7.44 -12.25
N ILE A 240 -70.85 -7.41 -13.57
CA ILE A 240 -71.41 -6.38 -14.45
C ILE A 240 -72.83 -6.85 -14.81
N GLU A 241 -73.80 -6.25 -14.14
CA GLU A 241 -75.21 -6.32 -14.47
C GLU A 241 -75.42 -5.74 -15.87
N LEU A 242 -75.77 -6.63 -16.80
CA LEU A 242 -76.06 -6.34 -18.20
C LEU A 242 -77.48 -5.79 -18.28
N ASP A 243 -77.63 -4.46 -18.19
CA ASP A 243 -78.92 -3.83 -18.47
C ASP A 243 -78.88 -2.91 -19.70
N SER A 244 -80.03 -2.98 -20.34
CA SER A 244 -80.47 -2.71 -21.68
C SER A 244 -80.23 -1.30 -22.27
N LEU A 245 -80.01 -1.32 -23.60
CA LEU A 245 -80.02 -0.20 -24.54
C LEU A 245 -81.24 0.73 -24.37
N PRO A 246 -81.13 2.00 -24.79
CA PRO A 246 -81.85 2.35 -26.02
C PRO A 246 -81.09 3.25 -27.01
N ARG A 247 -81.12 2.77 -28.26
CA ARG A 247 -81.43 3.44 -29.54
C ARG A 247 -81.21 4.97 -29.68
N SER A 248 -80.45 5.31 -30.72
CA SER A 248 -80.22 6.62 -31.35
C SER A 248 -81.48 7.48 -31.54
N PRO A 249 -81.28 8.79 -31.75
CA PRO A 249 -81.47 9.28 -33.13
C PRO A 249 -80.38 10.23 -33.63
N GLN A 250 -80.23 10.19 -34.96
CA GLN A 250 -79.49 11.14 -35.79
C GLN A 250 -80.09 12.55 -35.70
N LEU A 251 -79.29 13.59 -35.99
CA LEU A 251 -79.66 14.81 -36.74
C LEU A 251 -78.35 15.62 -36.92
N SER A 252 -77.78 15.72 -38.12
CA SER A 252 -78.06 16.64 -39.23
C SER A 252 -77.24 17.94 -39.16
N ASN A 253 -76.39 18.10 -40.17
CA ASN A 253 -75.84 19.30 -40.81
C ASN A 253 -76.23 20.69 -40.25
N GLU A 254 -75.21 21.51 -40.01
CA GLU A 254 -74.95 22.77 -40.76
C GLU A 254 -73.46 23.13 -40.69
#